data_AF-A0A6A9T4C5-F1
#
_entry.id   AF-A0A6A9T4C5-F1
#
_cell.length_a   1.000
_cell.length_b   1.000
_cell.length_c   1.000
_cell.angle_alpha   90.00
_cell.angle_beta   90.00
_cell.angle_gamma   90.00
#
_symmetry.space_group_name_H-M   'P 1'
#
loop_
_entity.id
_entity.type
_entity.pdbx_description
1 polymer ?
#
loop_
_entity_poly.entity_id
_entity_poly.type
_entity_poly.pdbx_seq_one_letter_code
_entity_poly.pdbx_strand_id
1 'polypeptide(L)'
;MYTGKTEKPCCLCGDPETTGRLDIPPRALQLCKHSDPIAWQDIVGEVSLYFCASDWEMVQELVLEVGVTPLPRCNAGRASFDLREDFEALLNDVREEPNQRPLEAEMREDADAAIAAHEDG
;
A
#
# COMPACT_ATOMS: atom_id res chain seq x y z
N MET A 1 4.77 17.08 -22.04
CA MET A 1 4.11 16.94 -20.74
C MET A 1 3.62 15.49 -20.68
N TYR A 2 4.34 14.62 -19.97
CA TYR A 2 3.99 13.19 -19.92
C TYR A 2 2.76 13.05 -19.02
N THR A 3 1.58 12.90 -19.63
CA THR A 3 0.35 12.53 -18.93
C THR A 3 0.39 11.03 -18.66
N GLY A 4 1.37 10.59 -17.86
CA GLY A 4 1.38 9.24 -17.34
C GLY A 4 0.18 9.13 -16.41
N LYS A 5 -0.94 8.61 -16.93
CA LYS A 5 -1.90 8.00 -16.04
C LYS A 5 -1.14 6.84 -15.41
N THR A 6 -0.63 7.03 -14.20
CA THR A 6 -0.21 5.92 -13.37
C THR A 6 -1.48 5.14 -13.12
N GLU A 7 -1.77 4.17 -14.00
CA GLU A 7 -2.90 3.28 -13.80
C GLU A 7 -2.72 2.66 -12.43
N LYS A 8 -3.78 2.70 -11.63
CA LYS A 8 -3.84 2.14 -10.28
C LYS A 8 -4.72 0.90 -10.34
N PRO A 9 -4.32 -0.16 -11.05
CA PRO A 9 -5.18 -1.31 -11.27
C PRO A 9 -5.36 -2.11 -9.98
N CYS A 10 -6.41 -2.92 -9.93
CA CYS A 10 -6.68 -3.81 -8.80
C CYS A 10 -5.45 -4.69 -8.48
N CYS A 11 -5.01 -4.72 -7.22
CA CYS A 11 -3.84 -5.50 -6.80
C CYS A 11 -4.01 -6.99 -7.12
N LEU A 12 -5.25 -7.51 -7.08
CA LEU A 12 -5.57 -8.93 -7.26
C LEU A 12 -5.73 -9.30 -8.73
N CYS A 13 -6.76 -8.77 -9.40
CA CYS A 13 -7.09 -9.15 -10.77
C CYS A 13 -6.45 -8.27 -11.86
N GLY A 14 -6.08 -7.01 -11.54
CA GLY A 14 -5.51 -6.07 -12.50
C GLY A 14 -6.54 -5.22 -13.25
N ASP A 15 -7.81 -5.23 -12.83
CA ASP A 15 -8.85 -4.35 -13.37
C ASP A 15 -8.46 -2.87 -13.22
N PRO A 16 -8.49 -2.05 -14.28
CA PRO A 16 -8.17 -0.62 -14.21
C PRO A 16 -9.20 0.22 -13.45
N GLU A 17 -10.42 -0.28 -13.23
CA GLU A 17 -11.48 0.42 -12.51
C GLU A 17 -11.49 0.02 -11.03
N THR A 18 -10.93 0.89 -10.19
CA THR A 18 -10.81 0.65 -8.75
C THR A 18 -11.72 1.54 -7.92
N THR A 19 -12.28 0.98 -6.85
CA THR A 19 -13.19 1.66 -5.92
C THR A 19 -12.68 1.63 -4.47
N GLY A 20 -11.93 0.59 -4.11
CA GLY A 20 -11.31 0.44 -2.80
C GLY A 20 -9.83 0.84 -2.80
N ARG A 21 -9.37 1.38 -1.68
CA ARG A 21 -7.96 1.67 -1.39
C ARG A 21 -7.62 1.14 0.00
N LEU A 22 -6.46 0.51 0.13
CA LEU A 22 -5.86 0.11 1.40
C LEU A 22 -4.43 0.62 1.45
N ASP A 23 -4.12 1.44 2.44
CA ASP A 23 -2.76 1.90 2.70
C ASP A 23 -2.10 0.97 3.72
N ILE A 24 -0.86 0.56 3.43
CA ILE A 24 -0.09 -0.34 4.27
C ILE A 24 1.29 0.24 4.57
N PRO A 25 1.88 -0.14 5.73
CA PRO A 25 3.28 0.17 6.03
C PRO A 25 4.22 -0.31 4.90
N PRO A 26 5.28 0.43 4.58
CA PRO A 26 6.26 0.00 3.57
C PRO A 26 6.79 -1.41 3.79
N ARG A 27 7.08 -1.78 5.04
CA ARG A 27 7.54 -3.13 5.38
C ARG A 27 6.53 -4.22 5.03
N ALA A 28 5.23 -3.93 5.12
CA ALA A 28 4.16 -4.89 4.84
C ALA A 28 4.08 -5.26 3.34
N LEU A 29 4.65 -4.45 2.45
CA LEU A 29 4.75 -4.76 1.02
C LEU A 29 5.48 -6.08 0.76
N GLN A 30 6.40 -6.47 1.63
CA GLN A 30 7.10 -7.76 1.53
C GLN A 30 6.17 -8.97 1.60
N LEU A 31 4.96 -8.81 2.17
CA LEU A 31 3.96 -9.87 2.23
C LEU A 31 3.23 -10.07 0.88
N CYS A 32 3.36 -9.12 -0.05
CA CYS A 32 2.74 -9.20 -1.36
C CYS A 32 3.48 -10.13 -2.32
N LYS A 33 2.79 -10.64 -3.34
CA LYS A 33 3.41 -11.36 -4.44
C LYS A 33 4.32 -10.44 -5.25
N HIS A 34 5.44 -10.97 -5.72
CA HIS A 34 6.39 -10.25 -6.58
C HIS A 34 7.01 -9.01 -5.90
N SER A 35 7.08 -9.01 -4.56
CA SER A 35 7.70 -7.93 -3.78
C SER A 35 9.23 -8.00 -3.76
N ASP A 36 9.82 -9.18 -4.04
CA ASP A 36 11.27 -9.41 -3.96
C ASP A 36 12.15 -8.35 -4.66
N PRO A 37 11.78 -7.81 -5.84
CA PRO A 37 12.59 -6.79 -6.52
C PRO A 37 12.47 -5.37 -5.93
N ILE A 38 11.55 -5.14 -4.99
CA ILE A 38 11.23 -3.80 -4.48
C ILE A 38 12.00 -3.54 -3.17
N ALA A 39 12.86 -2.53 -3.17
CA ALA A 39 13.58 -2.07 -1.99
C ALA A 39 12.63 -1.27 -1.07
N TRP A 40 11.86 -1.97 -0.23
CA TRP A 40 10.85 -1.32 0.62
C TRP A 40 11.41 -0.26 1.57
N GLN A 41 12.70 -0.36 1.95
CA GLN A 41 13.37 0.65 2.77
C GLN A 41 13.47 2.00 2.06
N ASP A 42 13.59 1.99 0.73
CA ASP A 42 13.69 3.20 -0.10
C ASP A 42 12.32 3.83 -0.40
N ILE A 43 11.21 3.23 0.04
CA ILE A 43 9.88 3.80 -0.14
C ILE A 43 9.71 5.03 0.76
N VAL A 44 9.20 6.11 0.18
CA VAL A 44 8.88 7.34 0.88
C VAL A 44 7.37 7.39 1.12
N GLY A 45 6.95 7.38 2.39
CA GLY A 45 5.54 7.41 2.76
C GLY A 45 4.89 6.01 2.75
N GLU A 46 3.56 5.99 2.61
CA GLU A 46 2.77 4.75 2.62
C GLU A 46 2.80 4.00 1.28
N VAL A 47 2.39 2.74 1.31
CA VAL A 47 2.13 1.94 0.10
C VAL A 47 0.64 1.78 -0.08
N SER A 48 0.11 2.19 -1.22
CA SER A 48 -1.32 2.09 -1.53
C SER A 48 -1.62 0.91 -2.44
N LEU A 49 -2.55 0.07 -2.02
CA LEU A 49 -3.15 -0.99 -2.82
C LEU A 49 -4.56 -0.58 -3.24
N TYR A 50 -4.92 -0.87 -4.48
CA TYR A 50 -6.23 -0.55 -5.03
C TYR A 50 -7.00 -1.82 -5.36
N PHE A 51 -8.33 -1.76 -5.29
CA PHE A 51 -9.22 -2.91 -5.51
C PHE A 51 -10.40 -2.50 -6.38
N CYS A 52 -10.79 -3.36 -7.33
CA CYS A 52 -12.08 -3.20 -8.03
C CYS A 52 -13.23 -3.53 -7.08
N ALA A 53 -14.46 -3.19 -7.45
CA ALA A 53 -15.62 -3.36 -6.56
C ALA A 53 -15.80 -4.81 -6.07
N SER A 54 -15.68 -5.79 -6.98
CA SER A 54 -15.86 -7.21 -6.64
C SER A 54 -14.76 -7.73 -5.71
N ASP A 55 -13.50 -7.38 -5.98
CA ASP A 55 -12.39 -7.80 -5.12
C ASP A 55 -12.41 -7.06 -3.78
N TRP A 56 -12.89 -5.82 -3.75
CA TRP A 56 -13.03 -5.03 -2.52
C TRP A 56 -14.04 -5.65 -1.56
N GLU A 57 -15.22 -6.03 -2.05
CA GLU A 57 -16.24 -6.72 -1.25
C GLU A 57 -15.68 -8.01 -0.63
N MET A 58 -14.99 -8.83 -1.44
CA MET A 58 -14.33 -10.05 -0.95
C MET A 58 -13.25 -9.74 0.10
N VAL A 59 -12.44 -8.70 -0.09
CA VAL A 59 -11.40 -8.31 0.87
C VAL A 59 -12.01 -7.87 2.20
N GLN A 60 -13.12 -7.13 2.17
CA GLN A 60 -13.83 -6.75 3.38
C GLN A 60 -14.33 -7.98 4.15
N GLU A 61 -14.95 -8.95 3.46
CA GLU A 61 -15.39 -10.22 4.08
C GLU A 61 -14.20 -10.99 4.69
N LEU A 62 -13.11 -11.16 3.92
CA LEU A 62 -11.92 -11.89 4.37
C LEU A 62 -11.27 -11.27 5.61
N VAL A 63 -11.19 -9.94 5.67
CA VAL A 63 -10.53 -9.24 6.77
C VAL A 63 -11.45 -9.15 7.98
N LEU A 64 -12.71 -8.73 7.79
CA LEU A 64 -13.63 -8.44 8.90
C LEU A 64 -14.27 -9.70 9.48
N GLU A 65 -14.58 -10.71 8.66
CA GLU A 65 -15.28 -11.91 9.12
C GLU A 65 -14.34 -13.08 9.38
N VAL A 66 -13.30 -13.23 8.55
CA VAL A 66 -12.38 -14.38 8.62
C VAL A 66 -11.08 -14.03 9.36
N GLY A 67 -10.72 -12.74 9.44
CA GLY A 67 -9.50 -12.29 10.11
C GLY A 67 -8.21 -12.64 9.36
N VAL A 68 -8.27 -12.75 8.03
CA VAL A 68 -7.10 -13.08 7.20
C VAL A 68 -6.68 -11.92 6.31
N THR A 69 -5.36 -11.78 6.13
CA THR A 69 -4.80 -10.72 5.29
C THR A 69 -4.88 -11.04 3.79
N PRO A 70 -5.25 -10.07 2.93
CA PRO A 70 -5.26 -10.26 1.48
C PRO A 70 -3.86 -10.17 0.84
N LEU A 71 -2.87 -9.65 1.57
CA LEU A 71 -1.56 -9.27 1.04
C LEU A 71 -0.85 -10.40 0.28
N PRO A 72 -0.82 -11.67 0.75
CA PRO A 72 -0.17 -12.77 0.02
C PRO A 72 -0.72 -13.04 -1.39
N ARG A 73 -1.86 -12.44 -1.77
CA ARG A 73 -2.43 -12.53 -3.11
C ARG A 73 -2.27 -11.25 -3.93
N CYS A 74 -2.06 -10.09 -3.32
CA CYS A 74 -1.83 -8.84 -4.03
C CYS A 74 -0.52 -8.87 -4.81
N ASN A 75 -0.54 -8.36 -6.04
CA ASN A 75 0.67 -8.12 -6.83
C ASN A 75 1.32 -6.79 -6.42
N ALA A 76 2.53 -6.85 -5.86
CA ALA A 76 3.29 -5.68 -5.42
C ALA A 76 3.59 -4.71 -6.57
N GLY A 77 3.75 -5.19 -7.80
CA GLY A 77 3.98 -4.35 -8.98
C GLY A 77 2.78 -3.51 -9.42
N ARG A 78 1.62 -3.68 -8.78
CA ARG A 78 0.42 -2.85 -8.97
C ARG A 78 0.19 -1.86 -7.82
N ALA A 79 1.03 -1.91 -6.79
CA ALA A 79 0.95 -0.96 -5.70
C ALA A 79 1.44 0.42 -6.15
N SER A 80 0.90 1.46 -5.53
CA SER A 80 1.35 2.83 -5.72
C SER A 80 2.19 3.23 -4.52
N PHE A 81 3.41 3.67 -4.77
CA PHE A 81 4.36 4.16 -3.77
C PHE A 81 5.41 5.01 -4.48
N ASP A 82 6.07 5.90 -3.74
CA ASP A 82 7.16 6.69 -4.27
C ASP A 82 8.50 6.13 -3.79
N LEU A 83 9.46 5.98 -4.70
CA LEU A 83 10.82 5.58 -4.34
C LEU A 83 11.70 6.81 -4.11
N ARG A 84 12.61 6.71 -3.13
CA ARG A 84 13.64 7.73 -2.88
C ARG A 84 14.42 8.06 -4.15
N GLU A 85 14.82 7.06 -4.93
CA GLU A 85 15.56 7.25 -6.18
C GLU A 85 14.83 8.17 -7.17
N ASP A 86 13.50 8.07 -7.27
CA ASP A 86 12.70 8.94 -8.16
C ASP A 86 12.78 10.41 -7.73
N PHE A 87 12.79 10.66 -6.41
CA PHE A 87 13.00 12.01 -5.86
C PHE A 87 14.42 12.52 -6.11
N GLU A 88 15.43 11.67 -5.92
CA GLU A 88 16.83 12.04 -6.12
C GLU A 88 17.13 12.38 -7.57
N ALA A 89 16.58 11.59 -8.51
CA ALA A 89 16.69 11.86 -9.93
C ALA A 89 16.00 13.18 -10.34
N LEU A 90 14.84 13.49 -9.75
CA LEU A 90 14.11 14.74 -10.02
C LEU A 90 14.83 15.98 -9.47
N LEU A 91 15.43 15.86 -8.27
CA LEU A 91 15.99 17.01 -7.54
C LEU A 91 17.51 17.16 -7.71
N ASN A 92 18.21 16.18 -8.29
CA ASN A 92 19.68 16.09 -8.31
C ASN A 92 20.30 16.24 -6.91
N ASP A 93 19.63 15.70 -5.89
CA ASP A 93 20.05 15.75 -4.50
C ASP A 93 19.95 14.34 -3.90
N VAL A 94 20.87 13.98 -3.00
CA VAL A 94 20.92 12.65 -2.39
C VAL A 94 20.34 12.73 -0.98
N ARG A 95 19.36 11.87 -0.69
CA ARG A 95 18.71 11.77 0.61
C ARG A 95 19.17 10.52 1.35
N GLU A 96 19.18 10.61 2.67
CA GLU A 96 19.38 9.44 3.52
C GLU A 96 18.20 8.46 3.37
N GLU A 97 18.46 7.18 3.64
CA GLU A 97 17.42 6.15 3.68
C GLU A 97 16.30 6.55 4.66
N PRO A 98 15.01 6.46 4.27
CA PRO A 98 13.91 6.81 5.15
C PRO A 98 13.88 5.93 6.41
N ASN A 99 13.86 6.57 7.59
CA ASN A 99 13.55 5.86 8.84
C ASN A 99 12.05 5.56 8.89
N GLN A 100 11.68 4.30 8.62
CA GLN A 100 10.27 3.89 8.54
C GLN A 100 9.55 3.86 9.89
N ARG A 101 10.28 3.76 11.01
CA ARG A 101 9.68 3.53 12.34
C ARG A 101 8.62 4.55 12.77
N PRO A 102 8.80 5.87 12.58
CA PRO A 102 7.79 6.85 12.97
C PRO A 102 6.50 6.71 12.15
N LEU A 103 6.61 6.54 10.83
CA LEU A 103 5.45 6.33 9.95
C LEU A 103 4.71 5.03 10.32
N GLU A 104 5.44 3.93 10.50
CA GLU A 104 4.84 2.65 10.89
C GLU A 104 4.13 2.73 12.26
N ALA A 105 4.64 3.56 13.17
CA ALA A 105 4.00 3.80 14.47
C ALA A 105 2.71 4.62 14.31
N GLU A 106 2.75 5.71 13.55
CA GLU A 106 1.56 6.55 13.26
C GLU A 106 0.45 5.73 12.59
N MET A 107 0.76 5.00 11.52
CA MET A 107 -0.22 4.14 10.84
C MET A 107 -0.84 3.08 11.76
N ARG A 108 -0.06 2.58 12.72
CA ARG A 108 -0.55 1.60 13.70
C ARG A 108 -1.45 2.26 14.72
N GLU A 109 -1.08 3.42 15.23
CA GLU A 109 -1.91 4.20 16.17
C GLU A 109 -3.25 4.60 15.52
N ASP A 110 -3.23 5.01 14.25
CA ASP A 110 -4.44 5.30 13.48
C ASP A 110 -5.33 4.07 13.31
N ALA A 111 -4.74 2.90 13.02
CA ALA A 111 -5.48 1.65 12.91
C ALA A 111 -6.10 1.24 14.26
N ASP A 112 -5.34 1.32 15.35
CA ASP A 112 -5.82 1.02 16.71
C ASP A 112 -6.97 1.97 17.11
N ALA A 113 -6.86 3.26 16.75
CA ALA A 113 -7.92 4.25 16.98
C ALA A 113 -9.18 3.97 16.17
N ALA A 114 -9.05 3.56 14.90
CA ALA A 114 -10.19 3.19 14.06
C ALA A 114 -10.92 1.94 14.58
N ILE A 115 -10.18 0.95 15.06
CA ILE A 115 -10.75 -0.25 15.70
C ILE A 115 -11.50 0.14 16.97
N ALA A 116 -10.88 0.91 17.86
CA ALA A 116 -11.52 1.37 19.09
C ALA A 116 -12.80 2.17 18.81
N ALA A 117 -12.77 3.08 17.82
CA ALA A 117 -13.96 3.83 17.42
C ALA A 117 -15.09 2.91 16.92
N HIS A 118 -14.77 1.86 16.17
CA HIS A 118 -15.76 0.89 15.72
C HIS A 118 -16.36 0.05 16.85
N GLU A 119 -15.54 -0.33 17.85
CA GLU A 119 -15.98 -1.07 19.04
C GLU A 119 -16.84 -0.20 19.97
N ASP A 120 -16.61 1.11 19.99
CA ASP A 120 -17.31 2.09 20.84
C ASP A 120 -18.64 2.62 20.25
N GLY A 121 -18.88 2.45 18.94
CA GLY A 121 -20.19 2.70 18.28
C GLY A 121 -20.26 3.94 17.39
#